data_AF-A0A9E4CUG5-F1
#
_entry.id   AF-A0A9E4CUG5-F1
#
_cell.length_a   1.000
_cell.length_b   1.000
_cell.length_c   1.000
_cell.angle_alpha   90.00
_cell.angle_beta   90.00
_cell.angle_gamma   90.00
#
_symmetry.space_group_name_H-M   'P 1'
#
loop_
_entity.id
_entity.type
_entity.pdbx_description
1 polymer ?
#
loop_
_entity_poly.entity_id
_entity_poly.type
_entity_poly.pdbx_seq_one_letter_code
_entity_poly.pdbx_strand_id
1 'polypeptide(L)'
;MRLRGAAALAAATLLTAAACTSCTDGGGEQAWDPHTSATSLGRPDRPVAGPQGAQAQFLVECGYSHAALDDPIVYPGQPGLSHLHSFFGNTGVDAFTTVDQLPGGETTCDQQQDAAAYWAPALLRSIAVIDPVKSTAYYRPGLDVDPTTVQAMPAGLVMIAGDANTAEAQPAEIVAWSCGTGIERAVTPPTCVEGRNLRLIITFPDCWDGVNLDSPNHHTHVAYSSGGQCPKGYPVPILQLQFSVEYPVTGDPEGLLLASGGLLTGHADFMNGWDQEKLESEVALCIHRDLVCGVTSGRKTG
;
A
#
# COMPACT_ATOMS: atom_id res chain seq x y z
N MET A 1 30.98 72.24 -25.28
CA MET A 1 30.09 71.27 -24.60
C MET A 1 30.48 69.87 -25.08
N ARG A 2 31.08 69.06 -24.19
CA ARG A 2 31.31 67.58 -24.18
C ARG A 2 31.74 66.90 -25.51
N LEU A 3 33.02 66.62 -25.78
CA LEU A 3 33.92 65.52 -25.37
C LEU A 3 33.60 64.09 -25.87
N ARG A 4 34.49 63.63 -26.78
CA ARG A 4 35.18 62.33 -26.92
C ARG A 4 34.37 61.03 -27.10
N GLY A 5 34.54 60.40 -28.27
CA GLY A 5 34.40 58.96 -28.48
C GLY A 5 35.75 58.35 -28.84
N ALA A 6 36.25 57.43 -28.02
CA ALA A 6 37.45 56.64 -28.27
C ALA A 6 37.03 55.19 -28.51
N ALA A 7 37.55 54.59 -29.58
CA ALA A 7 37.37 53.18 -29.91
C ALA A 7 38.28 52.32 -29.02
N ALA A 8 37.74 51.23 -28.45
CA ALA A 8 38.50 50.22 -27.72
C ALA A 8 38.41 48.89 -28.47
N LEU A 9 39.58 48.32 -28.81
CA LEU A 9 39.74 47.01 -29.40
C LEU A 9 39.51 45.90 -28.36
N ALA A 10 38.89 44.82 -28.81
CA ALA A 10 38.64 43.58 -28.09
C ALA A 10 39.93 42.76 -27.88
N ALA A 11 40.09 42.18 -26.68
CA ALA A 11 41.01 41.08 -26.42
C ALA A 11 40.21 39.95 -25.74
N ALA A 12 40.06 38.84 -26.44
CA ALA A 12 39.43 37.62 -25.93
C ALA A 12 40.47 36.76 -25.22
N THR A 13 40.31 36.58 -23.91
CA THR A 13 41.11 35.64 -23.10
C THR A 13 40.41 34.30 -23.05
N LEU A 14 41.01 33.29 -23.70
CA LEU A 14 40.64 31.89 -23.57
C LEU A 14 41.06 31.36 -22.19
N LEU A 15 40.10 31.01 -21.34
CA LEU A 15 40.34 30.20 -20.15
C LEU A 15 40.40 28.72 -20.55
N THR A 16 41.60 28.14 -20.52
CA THR A 16 41.81 26.69 -20.60
C THR A 16 41.43 26.05 -19.26
N ALA A 17 40.39 25.23 -19.24
CA ALA A 17 40.08 24.37 -18.09
C ALA A 17 41.12 23.24 -18.03
N ALA A 18 41.89 23.20 -16.94
CA ALA A 18 42.79 22.10 -16.63
C ALA A 18 41.97 20.87 -16.20
N ALA A 19 42.12 19.76 -16.91
CA ALA A 19 41.59 18.47 -16.50
C ALA A 19 42.41 17.94 -15.31
N CYS A 20 41.79 17.83 -14.14
CA CYS A 20 42.30 17.02 -13.04
C CYS A 20 41.69 15.63 -13.14
N THR A 21 42.53 14.69 -13.57
CA THR A 21 42.34 13.25 -13.40
C THR A 21 42.52 12.92 -11.91
N SER A 22 41.69 11.99 -11.41
CA SER A 22 41.70 11.30 -10.10
C SER A 22 41.29 12.09 -8.85
N CYS A 23 40.03 11.89 -8.44
CA CYS A 23 39.67 11.47 -7.08
C CYS A 23 38.60 10.37 -7.21
N THR A 24 39.01 9.11 -7.08
CA THR A 24 38.11 8.00 -6.78
C THR A 24 37.91 8.00 -5.28
N ASP A 25 36.73 8.41 -4.81
CA ASP A 25 36.30 8.12 -3.44
C ASP A 25 35.01 7.30 -3.50
N GLY A 26 35.08 6.13 -2.86
CA GLY A 26 33.97 5.23 -2.65
C GLY A 26 32.97 5.85 -1.68
N GLY A 27 31.72 5.80 -2.09
CA GLY A 27 30.57 6.34 -1.38
C GLY A 27 29.43 6.41 -2.38
N GLY A 28 28.90 5.25 -2.77
CA GLY A 28 27.72 5.21 -3.62
C GLY A 28 26.53 5.73 -2.82
N GLU A 29 26.32 7.04 -2.83
CA GLU A 29 25.00 7.60 -2.64
C GLU A 29 24.14 7.04 -3.78
N GLN A 30 23.28 6.06 -3.44
CA GLN A 30 22.22 5.64 -4.35
C GLN A 30 21.39 6.89 -4.66
N ALA A 31 21.52 7.37 -5.89
CA ALA A 31 20.63 8.39 -6.42
C ALA A 31 19.19 7.94 -6.17
N TRP A 32 18.36 8.85 -5.64
CA TRP A 32 16.93 8.66 -5.45
C TRP A 32 16.30 8.15 -6.77
N ASP A 33 15.88 6.89 -6.75
CA ASP A 33 15.06 6.29 -7.79
C ASP A 33 13.62 6.22 -7.25
N PRO A 34 12.73 7.11 -7.70
CA PRO A 34 11.31 7.06 -7.34
C PRO A 34 10.62 5.78 -7.86
N HIS A 35 11.33 4.90 -8.58
CA HIS A 35 10.81 3.68 -9.17
C HIS A 35 11.53 2.41 -8.69
N THR A 36 12.01 2.38 -7.45
CA THR A 36 12.22 1.07 -6.80
C THR A 36 10.85 0.42 -6.61
N SER A 37 10.40 -0.27 -7.67
CA SER A 37 9.07 -0.85 -7.83
C SER A 37 8.77 -1.80 -6.68
N ALA A 38 7.50 -1.94 -6.31
CA ALA A 38 7.02 -2.95 -5.38
C ALA A 38 7.50 -4.38 -5.73
N THR A 39 7.87 -4.64 -6.98
CA THR A 39 8.51 -5.89 -7.43
C THR A 39 9.88 -6.16 -6.82
N SER A 40 10.60 -5.12 -6.36
CA SER A 40 11.91 -5.24 -5.69
C SER A 40 11.82 -5.74 -4.25
N LEU A 41 10.61 -5.77 -3.68
CA LEU A 41 10.34 -6.19 -2.29
C LEU A 41 10.31 -7.71 -2.13
N GLY A 42 10.44 -8.46 -3.23
CA GLY A 42 10.09 -9.87 -3.28
C GLY A 42 8.59 -10.07 -3.51
N ARG A 43 8.10 -11.26 -3.18
CA ARG A 43 6.67 -11.58 -3.21
C ARG A 43 6.39 -12.77 -2.28
N PRO A 44 5.15 -12.96 -1.82
CA PRO A 44 4.76 -14.19 -1.13
C PRO A 44 5.04 -15.42 -2.01
N ASP A 45 5.32 -16.58 -1.40
CA ASP A 45 5.70 -17.79 -2.14
C ASP A 45 4.57 -18.39 -3.00
N ARG A 46 3.32 -18.07 -2.67
CA ARG A 46 2.13 -18.51 -3.41
C ARG A 46 0.97 -17.53 -3.25
N PRO A 47 -0.03 -17.55 -4.15
CA PRO A 47 -1.19 -16.67 -4.02
C PRO A 47 -1.92 -16.95 -2.73
N VAL A 48 -2.17 -15.90 -1.94
CA VAL A 48 -2.80 -16.09 -0.65
C VAL A 48 -4.32 -16.22 -0.83
N ALA A 49 -4.78 -17.47 -0.82
CA ALA A 49 -6.17 -17.87 -0.98
C ALA A 49 -7.04 -17.46 0.22
N GLY A 50 -8.31 -17.15 -0.05
CA GLY A 50 -9.29 -16.67 0.93
C GLY A 50 -9.73 -17.73 1.95
N PRO A 51 -10.67 -17.36 2.84
CA PRO A 51 -10.46 -17.38 4.28
C PRO A 51 -9.85 -18.70 4.75
N GLN A 52 -8.59 -18.62 5.17
CA GLN A 52 -7.86 -19.75 5.71
C GLN A 52 -8.37 -19.99 7.14
N GLY A 53 -9.49 -20.70 7.30
CA GLY A 53 -9.99 -21.15 8.61
C GLY A 53 -9.04 -22.09 9.37
N ALA A 54 -7.78 -22.17 8.94
CA ALA A 54 -6.68 -22.96 9.47
C ALA A 54 -5.40 -22.12 9.70
N GLN A 55 -5.45 -20.79 9.56
CA GLN A 55 -4.31 -19.90 9.89
C GLN A 55 -4.76 -18.76 10.81
N ALA A 56 -3.91 -18.45 11.79
CA ALA A 56 -4.06 -17.32 12.68
C ALA A 56 -4.40 -16.02 11.91
N GLN A 57 -5.51 -15.38 12.24
CA GLN A 57 -5.88 -14.10 11.63
C GLN A 57 -6.92 -13.35 12.45
N PHE A 58 -7.03 -12.05 12.23
CA PHE A 58 -8.23 -11.27 12.51
C PHE A 58 -8.57 -10.41 11.30
N LEU A 59 -9.83 -9.99 11.21
CA LEU A 59 -10.28 -9.14 10.13
C LEU A 59 -10.95 -7.88 10.69
N VAL A 60 -10.86 -6.81 9.91
CA VAL A 60 -11.60 -5.56 10.13
C VAL A 60 -12.34 -5.21 8.85
N GLU A 61 -13.63 -4.95 8.96
CA GLU A 61 -14.45 -4.49 7.84
C GLU A 61 -14.70 -2.99 7.96
N CYS A 62 -14.40 -2.24 6.90
CA CYS A 62 -14.60 -0.80 6.90
C CYS A 62 -15.54 -0.38 5.77
N GLY A 63 -16.50 0.48 6.10
CA GLY A 63 -17.36 1.10 5.09
C GLY A 63 -16.57 2.03 4.17
N TYR A 64 -17.08 2.27 2.98
CA TYR A 64 -16.58 3.34 2.12
C TYR A 64 -16.69 4.70 2.84
N SER A 65 -15.60 5.47 2.84
CA SER A 65 -15.55 6.82 3.42
C SER A 65 -15.86 7.87 2.35
N HIS A 66 -14.93 8.07 1.42
CA HIS A 66 -15.05 9.04 0.33
C HIS A 66 -14.05 8.72 -0.79
N ALA A 67 -14.10 9.50 -1.87
CA ALA A 67 -13.11 9.48 -2.95
C ALA A 67 -12.54 10.88 -3.17
N ALA A 68 -11.23 10.96 -3.39
CA ALA A 68 -10.51 12.21 -3.61
C ALA A 68 -9.32 12.00 -4.55
N LEU A 69 -8.87 13.08 -5.21
CA LEU A 69 -7.65 13.12 -6.04
C LEU A 69 -6.41 13.39 -5.18
N ASP A 70 -6.42 12.87 -3.96
CA ASP A 70 -5.44 13.12 -2.93
C ASP A 70 -4.64 11.85 -2.64
N ASP A 71 -3.39 12.03 -2.27
CA ASP A 71 -2.50 10.97 -1.81
C ASP A 71 -1.46 11.57 -0.86
N PRO A 72 -1.66 11.47 0.46
CA PRO A 72 -0.75 12.04 1.43
C PRO A 72 0.61 11.32 1.51
N ILE A 73 0.76 10.13 0.93
CA ILE A 73 2.06 9.43 0.88
C ILE A 73 2.87 9.94 -0.32
N VAL A 74 2.30 9.84 -1.51
CA VAL A 74 3.01 10.13 -2.78
C VAL A 74 3.06 11.63 -3.09
N TYR A 75 2.00 12.37 -2.74
CA TYR A 75 1.85 13.81 -2.99
C TYR A 75 1.54 14.59 -1.71
N PRO A 76 2.41 14.51 -0.67
CA PRO A 76 2.15 15.14 0.62
C PRO A 76 1.97 16.67 0.47
N GLY A 77 0.87 17.18 1.02
CA GLY A 77 0.48 18.59 0.99
C GLY A 77 0.05 19.12 -0.38
N GLN A 78 -0.19 18.25 -1.37
CA GLN A 78 -0.47 18.63 -2.75
C GLN A 78 -1.85 18.09 -3.20
N PRO A 79 -2.94 18.76 -2.80
CA PRO A 79 -4.30 18.31 -3.13
C PRO A 79 -4.55 18.27 -4.63
N GLY A 80 -5.22 17.23 -5.10
CA GLY A 80 -5.60 17.06 -6.49
C GLY A 80 -4.51 16.61 -7.46
N LEU A 81 -3.29 16.28 -6.98
CA LEU A 81 -2.21 15.81 -7.85
C LEU A 81 -2.22 14.30 -8.11
N SER A 82 -2.94 13.51 -7.32
CA SER A 82 -3.00 12.07 -7.52
C SER A 82 -4.10 11.68 -8.50
N HIS A 83 -4.13 10.40 -8.91
CA HIS A 83 -5.33 9.81 -9.48
C HIS A 83 -6.41 9.65 -8.40
N LEU A 84 -7.63 9.31 -8.82
CA LEU A 84 -8.76 9.19 -7.90
C LEU A 84 -8.60 7.95 -7.01
N HIS A 85 -8.60 8.15 -5.70
CA HIS A 85 -8.59 7.08 -4.71
C HIS A 85 -9.96 6.89 -4.07
N SER A 86 -10.24 5.66 -3.63
CA SER A 86 -11.33 5.34 -2.70
C SER A 86 -10.73 5.09 -1.31
N PHE A 87 -11.19 5.85 -0.31
CA PHE A 87 -10.68 5.81 1.06
C PHE A 87 -11.59 5.01 1.99
N PHE A 88 -10.96 4.33 2.96
CA PHE A 88 -11.59 3.49 3.97
C PHE A 88 -10.88 3.65 5.31
N GLY A 89 -11.58 3.30 6.40
CA GLY A 89 -11.07 3.49 7.75
C GLY A 89 -11.25 4.93 8.18
N ASN A 90 -10.16 5.63 8.44
CA ASN A 90 -10.22 7.02 8.88
C ASN A 90 -11.04 7.91 7.91
N THR A 91 -11.97 8.70 8.46
CA THR A 91 -12.89 9.50 7.64
C THR A 91 -12.32 10.85 7.21
N GLY A 92 -11.23 11.31 7.84
CA GLY A 92 -10.64 12.63 7.65
C GLY A 92 -9.43 12.69 6.74
N VAL A 93 -9.10 11.61 6.02
CA VAL A 93 -7.90 11.54 5.18
C VAL A 93 -8.01 12.52 4.00
N ASP A 94 -6.99 13.34 3.82
CA ASP A 94 -6.81 14.27 2.71
C ASP A 94 -5.32 14.40 2.37
N ALA A 95 -4.97 15.25 1.39
CA ALA A 95 -3.57 15.46 0.99
C ALA A 95 -2.64 16.00 2.09
N PHE A 96 -3.16 16.53 3.21
CA PHE A 96 -2.36 17.07 4.32
C PHE A 96 -2.21 16.11 5.49
N THR A 97 -2.86 14.95 5.41
CA THR A 97 -2.89 13.97 6.48
C THR A 97 -1.50 13.37 6.70
N THR A 98 -1.08 13.28 7.96
CA THR A 98 0.13 12.55 8.37
C THR A 98 -0.27 11.38 9.26
N VAL A 99 0.50 10.28 9.23
CA VAL A 99 0.18 9.06 10.01
C VAL A 99 -0.05 9.33 11.50
N ASP A 100 0.71 10.26 12.11
CA ASP A 100 0.58 10.63 13.53
C ASP A 100 -0.77 11.29 13.89
N GLN A 101 -1.54 11.76 12.90
CA GLN A 101 -2.86 12.36 13.11
C GLN A 101 -3.99 11.33 13.15
N LEU A 102 -3.73 10.11 12.70
CA LEU A 102 -4.75 9.08 12.53
C LEU A 102 -5.24 8.48 13.85
N PRO A 103 -4.37 8.14 14.84
CA PRO A 103 -4.81 7.49 16.06
C PRO A 103 -5.90 8.28 16.82
N GLY A 104 -6.99 7.59 17.16
CA GLY A 104 -8.14 8.18 17.85
C GLY A 104 -9.08 9.00 16.95
N GLY A 105 -8.83 9.04 15.65
CA GLY A 105 -9.74 9.64 14.66
C GLY A 105 -11.03 8.85 14.46
N GLU A 106 -12.01 9.48 13.80
CA GLU A 106 -13.24 8.80 13.38
C GLU A 106 -12.95 7.77 12.28
N THR A 107 -13.60 6.61 12.34
CA THR A 107 -13.38 5.50 11.42
C THR A 107 -14.68 4.86 10.94
N THR A 108 -14.69 4.38 9.69
CA THR A 108 -15.78 3.57 9.13
C THR A 108 -15.66 2.08 9.48
N CYS A 109 -14.60 1.67 10.17
CA CYS A 109 -14.33 0.28 10.52
C CYS A 109 -15.24 -0.26 11.64
N ASP A 110 -15.57 -1.55 11.59
CA ASP A 110 -16.29 -2.25 12.66
C ASP A 110 -15.47 -2.32 13.97
N GLN A 111 -14.14 -2.33 13.86
CA GLN A 111 -13.22 -2.07 14.96
C GLN A 111 -12.98 -0.57 15.14
N GLN A 112 -13.60 0.03 16.15
CA GLN A 112 -13.53 1.48 16.40
C GLN A 112 -12.15 1.97 16.88
N GLN A 113 -11.28 1.05 17.31
CA GLN A 113 -9.89 1.35 17.66
C GLN A 113 -8.94 1.22 16.45
N ASP A 114 -9.46 0.89 15.28
CA ASP A 114 -8.75 0.97 14.01
C ASP A 114 -9.09 2.30 13.32
N ALA A 115 -8.28 3.32 13.59
CA ALA A 115 -8.34 4.60 12.89
C ALA A 115 -7.29 4.69 11.78
N ALA A 116 -6.75 3.55 11.30
CA ALA A 116 -5.84 3.53 10.17
C ALA A 116 -6.52 4.00 8.89
N ALA A 117 -5.70 4.48 7.97
CA ALA A 117 -6.15 4.90 6.65
C ALA A 117 -5.76 3.82 5.63
N TYR A 118 -6.74 3.41 4.83
CA TYR A 118 -6.55 2.50 3.71
C TYR A 118 -7.14 3.14 2.46
N TRP A 119 -6.41 3.10 1.36
CA TRP A 119 -6.97 3.50 0.07
C TRP A 119 -6.42 2.67 -1.07
N ALA A 120 -7.17 2.67 -2.16
CA ALA A 120 -6.81 2.05 -3.43
C ALA A 120 -7.39 2.90 -4.57
N PRO A 121 -6.90 2.76 -5.81
CA PRO A 121 -7.45 3.47 -6.94
C PRO A 121 -8.95 3.19 -7.09
N ALA A 122 -9.71 4.24 -7.37
CA ALA A 122 -11.13 4.09 -7.65
C ALA A 122 -11.32 3.18 -8.87
N LEU A 123 -12.30 2.28 -8.79
CA LEU A 123 -12.72 1.49 -9.93
C LEU A 123 -13.66 2.33 -10.77
N LEU A 124 -13.46 2.32 -12.09
CA LEU A 124 -14.37 2.97 -13.02
C LEU A 124 -14.91 1.97 -14.01
N ARG A 125 -16.08 2.29 -14.58
CA ARG A 125 -16.54 1.73 -15.85
C ARG A 125 -16.63 2.84 -16.88
N SER A 126 -15.74 2.77 -17.87
CA SER A 126 -15.48 3.83 -18.85
C SER A 126 -15.00 5.14 -18.18
N ILE A 127 -15.93 5.97 -17.70
CA ILE A 127 -15.60 7.22 -16.99
C ILE A 127 -16.39 7.37 -15.68
N ALA A 128 -17.35 6.48 -15.42
CA ALA A 128 -18.17 6.53 -14.23
C ALA A 128 -17.45 5.81 -13.09
N VAL A 129 -17.29 6.49 -11.96
CA VAL A 129 -16.76 5.90 -10.72
C VAL A 129 -17.76 4.87 -10.20
N ILE A 130 -17.25 3.71 -9.78
CA ILE A 130 -18.01 2.68 -9.09
C ILE A 130 -17.67 2.78 -7.61
N ASP A 131 -18.65 3.21 -6.82
CA ASP A 131 -18.49 3.24 -5.37
C ASP A 131 -18.34 1.80 -4.83
N PRO A 132 -17.31 1.54 -4.03
CA PRO A 132 -17.11 0.24 -3.40
C PRO A 132 -18.19 -0.01 -2.34
N VAL A 133 -18.52 -1.28 -2.10
CA VAL A 133 -19.43 -1.71 -1.04
C VAL A 133 -18.75 -1.51 0.32
N LYS A 134 -17.54 -2.03 0.46
CA LYS A 134 -16.72 -2.01 1.67
C LYS A 134 -15.29 -2.41 1.36
N SER A 135 -14.41 -2.23 2.33
CA SER A 135 -13.13 -2.92 2.39
C SER A 135 -13.09 -3.96 3.50
N THR A 136 -12.16 -4.90 3.39
CA THR A 136 -11.82 -5.85 4.44
C THR A 136 -10.30 -5.94 4.54
N ALA A 137 -9.76 -5.59 5.71
CA ALA A 137 -8.37 -5.77 6.07
C ALA A 137 -8.21 -7.11 6.81
N TYR A 138 -7.48 -8.05 6.20
CA TYR A 138 -7.13 -9.32 6.83
C TYR A 138 -5.72 -9.21 7.41
N TYR A 139 -5.60 -9.30 8.73
CA TYR A 139 -4.34 -9.31 9.46
C TYR A 139 -3.94 -10.72 9.84
N ARG A 140 -2.75 -11.15 9.44
CA ARG A 140 -2.26 -12.52 9.62
C ARG A 140 -0.73 -12.59 9.58
N PRO A 141 -0.13 -13.71 9.97
CA PRO A 141 1.26 -14.01 9.62
C PRO A 141 1.46 -14.06 8.10
N GLY A 142 2.68 -13.76 7.65
CA GLY A 142 3.12 -14.16 6.31
C GLY A 142 3.01 -15.66 6.08
N LEU A 143 3.11 -16.08 4.83
CA LEU A 143 3.05 -17.50 4.50
C LEU A 143 4.19 -18.26 5.18
N ASP A 144 3.83 -19.31 5.91
CA ASP A 144 4.74 -20.20 6.63
C ASP A 144 5.57 -19.52 7.73
N VAL A 145 5.33 -18.23 8.02
CA VAL A 145 5.94 -17.49 9.13
C VAL A 145 5.36 -18.00 10.44
N ASP A 146 6.22 -18.28 11.42
CA ASP A 146 5.79 -18.69 12.76
C ASP A 146 4.93 -17.59 13.41
N PRO A 147 3.64 -17.84 13.69
CA PRO A 147 2.74 -16.83 14.24
C PRO A 147 3.24 -16.24 15.57
N THR A 148 3.97 -17.01 16.39
CA THR A 148 4.48 -16.56 17.69
C THR A 148 5.60 -15.52 17.59
N THR A 149 6.19 -15.37 16.40
CA THR A 149 7.26 -14.41 16.13
C THR A 149 6.76 -13.08 15.60
N VAL A 150 5.54 -13.06 15.06
CA VAL A 150 4.93 -11.91 14.40
C VAL A 150 4.69 -10.78 15.39
N GLN A 151 5.09 -9.57 15.03
CA GLN A 151 4.84 -8.36 15.81
C GLN A 151 3.69 -7.55 15.22
N ALA A 152 3.04 -6.74 16.05
CA ALA A 152 2.16 -5.69 15.55
C ALA A 152 2.96 -4.77 14.61
N MET A 153 2.30 -4.25 13.58
CA MET A 153 2.92 -3.18 12.80
C MET A 153 3.21 -1.99 13.73
N PRO A 154 4.40 -1.39 13.67
CA PRO A 154 4.73 -0.27 14.55
C PRO A 154 3.85 0.93 14.24
N ALA A 155 3.48 1.68 15.29
CA ALA A 155 2.78 2.95 15.13
C ALA A 155 3.57 3.87 14.19
N GLY A 156 2.87 4.55 13.29
CA GLY A 156 3.51 5.41 12.29
C GLY A 156 3.99 4.69 11.02
N LEU A 157 3.89 3.35 10.92
CA LEU A 157 4.25 2.63 9.70
C LEU A 157 3.38 3.07 8.52
N VAL A 158 4.01 3.34 7.39
CA VAL A 158 3.39 3.67 6.12
C VAL A 158 3.81 2.64 5.08
N MET A 159 2.89 2.12 4.29
CA MET A 159 3.23 1.15 3.23
C MET A 159 2.43 1.39 1.97
N ILE A 160 3.06 1.11 0.82
CA ILE A 160 2.40 0.97 -0.47
C ILE A 160 2.69 -0.44 -1.00
N ALA A 161 1.66 -1.12 -1.47
CA ALA A 161 1.76 -2.44 -2.09
C ALA A 161 1.12 -2.47 -3.47
N GLY A 162 1.77 -3.14 -4.42
CA GLY A 162 1.43 -3.08 -5.84
C GLY A 162 2.15 -1.94 -6.56
N ASP A 163 1.92 -1.80 -7.86
CA ASP A 163 2.60 -0.84 -8.72
C ASP A 163 1.59 -0.05 -9.55
N ALA A 164 1.48 1.25 -9.29
CA ALA A 164 0.59 2.16 -10.00
C ALA A 164 1.06 2.47 -11.44
N ASN A 165 2.34 2.26 -11.75
CA ASN A 165 2.98 2.71 -12.98
C ASN A 165 3.28 1.58 -13.97
N THR A 166 2.97 0.33 -13.61
CA THR A 166 3.27 -0.83 -14.45
C THR A 166 2.33 -0.95 -15.65
N ALA A 167 2.91 -1.29 -16.80
CA ALA A 167 2.16 -1.76 -17.97
C ALA A 167 2.07 -3.30 -18.03
N GLU A 168 2.80 -3.99 -17.15
CA GLU A 168 2.91 -5.45 -17.11
C GLU A 168 2.09 -6.05 -15.98
N ALA A 169 1.74 -7.32 -16.13
CA ALA A 169 1.05 -8.08 -15.11
C ALA A 169 1.88 -8.16 -13.82
N GLN A 170 1.25 -7.78 -12.71
CA GLN A 170 1.82 -7.97 -11.38
C GLN A 170 1.65 -9.42 -10.91
N PRO A 171 2.52 -9.92 -10.02
CA PRO A 171 2.33 -11.21 -9.39
C PRO A 171 0.96 -11.29 -8.67
N ALA A 172 0.20 -12.36 -8.92
CA ALA A 172 -1.13 -12.57 -8.31
C ALA A 172 -1.05 -12.81 -6.79
N GLU A 173 0.15 -13.01 -6.27
CA GLU A 173 0.47 -13.02 -4.85
C GLU A 173 0.36 -11.65 -4.19
N ILE A 174 0.65 -10.58 -4.95
CA ILE A 174 0.61 -9.19 -4.50
C ILE A 174 -0.72 -8.55 -4.90
N VAL A 175 -1.07 -8.57 -6.19
CA VAL A 175 -2.28 -7.92 -6.73
C VAL A 175 -3.12 -8.92 -7.47
N ALA A 176 -4.35 -9.11 -7.01
CA ALA A 176 -5.26 -10.06 -7.63
C ALA A 176 -6.72 -9.60 -7.61
N TRP A 177 -7.46 -10.13 -8.56
CA TRP A 177 -8.90 -10.00 -8.66
C TRP A 177 -9.59 -11.31 -8.31
N SER A 178 -10.79 -11.22 -7.75
CA SER A 178 -11.62 -12.37 -7.42
C SER A 178 -13.10 -12.00 -7.39
N CYS A 179 -13.99 -13.00 -7.31
CA CYS A 179 -15.42 -12.78 -7.07
C CYS A 179 -15.85 -13.31 -5.69
N GLY A 180 -16.59 -12.52 -4.93
CA GLY A 180 -17.14 -12.87 -3.62
C GLY A 180 -16.08 -13.42 -2.66
N THR A 181 -16.41 -14.46 -1.89
CA THR A 181 -15.48 -15.10 -0.95
C THR A 181 -14.59 -16.17 -1.61
N GLY A 182 -14.43 -16.12 -2.94
CA GLY A 182 -13.67 -17.09 -3.70
C GLY A 182 -12.18 -17.12 -3.38
N ILE A 183 -11.56 -18.29 -3.56
CA ILE A 183 -10.11 -18.48 -3.41
C ILE A 183 -9.31 -18.13 -4.68
N GLU A 184 -10.01 -17.87 -5.79
CA GLU A 184 -9.41 -17.50 -7.07
C GLU A 184 -8.59 -16.22 -6.94
N ARG A 185 -7.43 -16.18 -7.62
CA ARG A 185 -6.57 -15.01 -7.75
C ARG A 185 -6.24 -14.84 -9.21
N ALA A 186 -6.91 -13.90 -9.86
CA ALA A 186 -6.72 -13.57 -11.27
C ALA A 186 -5.93 -12.27 -11.41
N VAL A 187 -5.08 -12.18 -12.45
CA VAL A 187 -4.32 -10.96 -12.75
C VAL A 187 -5.24 -9.82 -13.21
N THR A 188 -6.37 -10.16 -13.82
CA THR A 188 -7.40 -9.23 -14.29
C THR A 188 -8.76 -9.62 -13.73
N PRO A 189 -9.74 -8.68 -13.63
CA PRO A 189 -11.09 -8.98 -13.19
C PRO A 189 -11.71 -10.18 -13.94
N PRO A 190 -12.15 -11.22 -13.22
CA PRO A 190 -12.93 -12.31 -13.83
C PRO A 190 -14.40 -11.90 -14.05
N THR A 191 -15.12 -12.67 -14.87
CA THR A 191 -16.58 -12.56 -14.97
C THR A 191 -17.22 -13.09 -13.69
N CYS A 192 -17.90 -12.22 -12.95
CA CYS A 192 -18.50 -12.58 -11.68
C CYS A 192 -19.96 -13.01 -11.82
N VAL A 193 -20.35 -14.12 -11.20
CA VAL A 193 -21.77 -14.54 -11.15
C VAL A 193 -22.57 -13.58 -10.27
N GLU A 194 -23.86 -13.39 -10.60
CA GLU A 194 -24.78 -12.61 -9.77
C GLU A 194 -24.71 -13.04 -8.29
N GLY A 195 -24.70 -12.05 -7.38
CA GLY A 195 -24.53 -12.26 -5.95
C GLY A 195 -23.07 -12.49 -5.49
N ARG A 196 -22.09 -12.48 -6.39
CA ARG A 196 -20.66 -12.55 -6.07
C ARG A 196 -19.94 -11.31 -6.57
N ASN A 197 -19.92 -10.27 -5.76
CA ASN A 197 -19.27 -9.00 -6.07
C ASN A 197 -17.79 -9.15 -6.45
N LEU A 198 -17.34 -8.37 -7.43
CA LEU A 198 -15.94 -8.27 -7.80
C LEU A 198 -15.13 -7.73 -6.62
N ARG A 199 -13.91 -8.25 -6.45
CA ARG A 199 -12.96 -7.79 -5.44
C ARG A 199 -11.59 -7.56 -6.02
N LEU A 200 -10.98 -6.43 -5.65
CA LEU A 200 -9.55 -6.21 -5.75
C LEU A 200 -8.90 -6.64 -4.43
N ILE A 201 -7.77 -7.33 -4.49
CA ILE A 201 -7.01 -7.85 -3.34
C ILE A 201 -5.56 -7.43 -3.49
N ILE A 202 -5.03 -6.76 -2.47
CA ILE A 202 -3.65 -6.33 -2.37
C ILE A 202 -3.05 -6.96 -1.11
N THR A 203 -1.96 -7.69 -1.27
CA THR A 203 -1.18 -8.24 -0.15
C THR A 203 0.02 -7.35 0.10
N PHE A 204 0.16 -6.84 1.33
CA PHE A 204 1.28 -6.00 1.74
C PHE A 204 2.48 -6.83 2.22
N PRO A 205 3.69 -6.24 2.22
CA PRO A 205 4.87 -6.80 2.87
C PRO A 205 4.65 -7.15 4.35
N ASP A 206 5.44 -8.09 4.86
CA ASP A 206 5.31 -8.65 6.23
C ASP A 206 6.63 -8.73 7.00
N CYS A 207 7.70 -8.15 6.45
CA CYS A 207 8.99 -8.02 7.10
C CYS A 207 9.42 -6.56 7.13
N TRP A 208 9.84 -6.08 8.29
CA TRP A 208 10.28 -4.70 8.54
C TRP A 208 11.77 -4.64 8.87
N ASP A 209 12.43 -3.56 8.46
CA ASP A 209 13.86 -3.33 8.70
C ASP A 209 14.22 -3.07 10.17
N GLY A 210 13.21 -2.84 11.02
CA GLY A 210 13.37 -2.58 12.45
C GLY A 210 13.73 -1.13 12.80
N VAL A 211 13.77 -0.23 11.80
CA VAL A 211 14.27 1.13 11.95
C VAL A 211 13.33 2.17 11.33
N ASN A 212 12.96 2.01 10.06
CA ASN A 212 12.30 3.07 9.28
C ASN A 212 10.80 2.82 9.16
N LEU A 213 9.98 3.76 9.62
CA LEU A 213 8.51 3.68 9.51
C LEU A 213 8.00 4.03 8.10
N ASP A 214 8.84 4.69 7.32
CA ASP A 214 8.66 4.97 5.90
C ASP A 214 10.05 5.17 5.27
N SER A 215 10.16 5.06 3.95
CA SER A 215 11.38 5.34 3.20
C SER A 215 11.12 6.36 2.10
N PRO A 216 12.14 7.06 1.54
CA PRO A 216 11.91 8.08 0.50
C PRO A 216 11.22 7.59 -0.79
N ASN A 217 11.12 6.29 -0.98
CA ASN A 217 10.42 5.60 -2.06
C ASN A 217 9.22 4.77 -1.57
N HIS A 218 8.88 4.86 -0.28
CA HIS A 218 7.77 4.16 0.39
C HIS A 218 7.80 2.62 0.33
N HIS A 219 8.94 2.04 -0.07
CA HIS A 219 9.05 0.61 -0.35
C HIS A 219 10.23 -0.06 0.38
N THR A 220 11.42 0.54 0.42
CA THR A 220 12.65 -0.14 0.88
C THR A 220 12.79 -0.35 2.39
N HIS A 221 11.83 0.07 3.21
CA HIS A 221 11.82 -0.19 4.65
C HIS A 221 11.06 -1.47 5.03
N VAL A 222 10.38 -2.10 4.05
CA VAL A 222 9.66 -3.37 4.21
C VAL A 222 10.00 -4.36 3.09
N ALA A 223 9.72 -5.64 3.30
CA ALA A 223 9.89 -6.71 2.32
C ALA A 223 8.90 -7.85 2.55
N TYR A 224 8.69 -8.70 1.54
CA TYR A 224 7.93 -9.93 1.70
C TYR A 224 8.80 -11.05 2.28
N SER A 225 8.24 -11.84 3.19
CA SER A 225 8.86 -13.10 3.62
C SER A 225 8.84 -14.14 2.50
N SER A 226 9.77 -15.10 2.58
CA SER A 226 9.81 -16.28 1.72
C SER A 226 10.33 -17.48 2.52
N GLY A 227 9.71 -18.65 2.34
CA GLY A 227 9.98 -19.85 3.12
C GLY A 227 9.72 -19.67 4.63
N GLY A 228 8.76 -18.81 4.99
CA GLY A 228 8.46 -18.47 6.38
C GLY A 228 9.51 -17.61 7.08
N GLN A 229 10.43 -17.00 6.33
CA GLN A 229 11.53 -16.21 6.87
C GLN A 229 11.62 -14.84 6.22
N CYS A 230 11.96 -13.85 7.02
CA CYS A 230 12.26 -12.53 6.49
C CYS A 230 13.63 -12.48 5.81
N PRO A 231 13.77 -11.75 4.69
CA PRO A 231 15.03 -11.60 4.00
C PRO A 231 16.04 -10.80 4.83
N LYS A 232 17.33 -10.96 4.49
CA LYS A 232 18.41 -10.20 5.13
C LYS A 232 18.17 -8.69 4.98
N GLY A 233 18.24 -7.97 6.09
CA GLY A 233 17.96 -6.52 6.15
C GLY A 233 16.60 -6.20 6.75
N TYR A 234 15.69 -7.18 6.85
CA TYR A 234 14.34 -7.01 7.37
C TYR A 234 14.08 -7.98 8.54
N PRO A 235 14.77 -7.82 9.68
CA PRO A 235 14.81 -8.85 10.72
C PRO A 235 13.50 -8.99 11.51
N VAL A 236 12.54 -8.09 11.34
CA VAL A 236 11.32 -8.02 12.15
C VAL A 236 10.12 -8.54 11.36
N PRO A 237 9.61 -9.76 11.62
CA PRO A 237 8.33 -10.19 11.08
C PRO A 237 7.20 -9.36 11.73
N ILE A 238 6.42 -8.69 10.90
CA ILE A 238 5.25 -7.90 11.29
C ILE A 238 3.97 -8.54 10.74
N LEU A 239 2.81 -8.09 11.20
CA LEU A 239 1.54 -8.53 10.61
C LEU A 239 1.52 -8.27 9.11
N GLN A 240 1.16 -9.30 8.35
CA GLN A 240 0.80 -9.15 6.95
C GLN A 240 -0.62 -8.61 6.86
N LEU A 241 -0.78 -7.48 6.17
CA LEU A 241 -2.07 -6.95 5.75
C LEU A 241 -2.42 -7.49 4.36
N GLN A 242 -3.56 -8.15 4.22
CA GLN A 242 -4.21 -8.33 2.93
C GLN A 242 -5.45 -7.44 2.88
N PHE A 243 -5.37 -6.39 2.08
CA PHE A 243 -6.43 -5.43 1.88
C PHE A 243 -7.32 -5.86 0.72
N SER A 244 -8.63 -5.91 0.92
CA SER A 244 -9.57 -6.23 -0.13
C SER A 244 -10.63 -5.16 -0.27
N VAL A 245 -10.88 -4.71 -1.49
CA VAL A 245 -11.97 -3.79 -1.81
C VAL A 245 -13.03 -4.54 -2.59
N GLU A 246 -14.27 -4.48 -2.12
CA GLU A 246 -15.43 -5.12 -2.75
C GLU A 246 -16.23 -4.09 -3.55
N TYR A 247 -16.54 -4.40 -4.80
CA TYR A 247 -17.31 -3.54 -5.71
C TYR A 247 -18.61 -4.24 -6.10
N PRO A 248 -19.74 -3.51 -6.23
CA PRO A 248 -21.03 -4.08 -6.61
C PRO A 248 -21.10 -4.40 -8.11
N VAL A 249 -20.12 -5.15 -8.60
CA VAL A 249 -19.94 -5.52 -10.01
C VAL A 249 -20.11 -7.03 -10.14
N THR A 250 -21.05 -7.41 -10.99
CA THR A 250 -21.27 -8.78 -11.46
C THR A 250 -21.40 -8.76 -12.99
N GLY A 251 -21.20 -9.91 -13.62
CA GLY A 251 -21.20 -10.05 -15.07
C GLY A 251 -19.85 -9.70 -15.69
N ASP A 252 -19.90 -9.14 -16.89
CA ASP A 252 -18.73 -8.88 -17.73
C ASP A 252 -17.86 -7.72 -17.17
N PRO A 253 -16.54 -7.92 -17.00
CA PRO A 253 -15.61 -6.86 -16.64
C PRO A 253 -15.32 -5.86 -17.79
N GLU A 254 -15.93 -5.99 -18.97
CA GLU A 254 -15.71 -5.07 -20.09
C GLU A 254 -15.87 -3.59 -19.69
N GLY A 255 -14.89 -2.78 -20.09
CA GLY A 255 -14.88 -1.34 -19.82
C GLY A 255 -14.47 -0.96 -18.40
N LEU A 256 -14.10 -1.92 -17.54
CA LEU A 256 -13.49 -1.61 -16.25
C LEU A 256 -12.06 -1.06 -16.42
N LEU A 257 -11.70 -0.12 -15.55
CA LEU A 257 -10.37 0.45 -15.42
C LEU A 257 -10.16 0.93 -13.98
N LEU A 258 -8.91 1.12 -13.60
CA LEU A 258 -8.55 1.77 -12.35
C LEU A 258 -8.24 3.25 -12.62
N ALA A 259 -8.45 4.13 -11.65
CA ALA A 259 -8.14 5.55 -11.82
C ALA A 259 -6.65 5.80 -12.13
N SER A 260 -5.77 4.91 -11.66
CA SER A 260 -4.33 4.89 -11.94
C SER A 260 -3.98 4.43 -13.36
N GLY A 261 -4.95 3.96 -14.14
CA GLY A 261 -4.77 3.54 -15.53
C GLY A 261 -5.42 2.20 -15.84
N GLY A 262 -4.63 1.25 -16.36
CA GLY A 262 -5.13 -0.08 -16.72
C GLY A 262 -5.47 -0.93 -15.49
N LEU A 263 -6.21 -2.03 -15.70
CA LEU A 263 -6.55 -3.00 -14.65
C LEU A 263 -5.34 -3.72 -14.02
N LEU A 264 -4.14 -3.54 -14.60
CA LEU A 264 -2.87 -4.05 -14.10
C LEU A 264 -2.19 -3.11 -13.10
N THR A 265 -2.66 -1.86 -12.96
CA THR A 265 -2.08 -0.83 -12.08
C THR A 265 -2.59 -0.89 -10.64
N GLY A 266 -3.17 -2.03 -10.25
CA GLY A 266 -3.71 -2.22 -8.91
C GLY A 266 -2.64 -2.01 -7.84
N HIS A 267 -2.98 -1.23 -6.83
CA HIS A 267 -2.18 -1.01 -5.64
C HIS A 267 -3.10 -0.61 -4.50
N ALA A 268 -2.52 -0.56 -3.31
CA ALA A 268 -3.16 0.02 -2.16
C ALA A 268 -2.11 0.59 -1.22
N ASP A 269 -2.60 1.47 -0.36
CA ASP A 269 -1.82 2.31 0.51
C ASP A 269 -2.36 2.17 1.92
N PHE A 270 -1.45 2.22 2.88
CA PHE A 270 -1.74 2.01 4.29
C PHE A 270 -0.93 2.98 5.13
N MET A 271 -1.62 3.67 6.04
CA MET A 271 -0.99 4.40 7.15
C MET A 271 -1.50 3.83 8.47
N ASN A 272 -0.60 3.37 9.32
CA ASN A 272 -0.96 2.74 10.59
C ASN A 272 -1.46 3.75 11.62
N GLY A 273 -2.79 3.90 11.68
CA GLY A 273 -3.52 4.70 12.66
C GLY A 273 -4.23 3.88 13.74
N TRP A 274 -3.86 2.62 13.93
CA TRP A 274 -4.41 1.81 15.00
C TRP A 274 -4.10 2.40 16.38
N ASP A 275 -5.01 2.19 17.33
CA ASP A 275 -4.63 2.17 18.74
C ASP A 275 -3.59 1.04 18.94
N GLN A 276 -2.37 1.43 19.28
CA GLN A 276 -1.24 0.51 19.28
C GLN A 276 -1.40 -0.62 20.31
N GLU A 277 -1.90 -0.30 21.51
CA GLU A 277 -2.15 -1.31 22.55
C GLU A 277 -3.22 -2.32 22.10
N LYS A 278 -4.24 -1.84 21.40
CA LYS A 278 -5.27 -2.70 20.81
C LYS A 278 -4.69 -3.61 19.74
N LEU A 279 -3.90 -3.09 18.80
CA LEU A 279 -3.29 -3.89 17.74
C LEU A 279 -2.37 -4.97 18.32
N GLU A 280 -1.54 -4.62 19.31
CA GLU A 280 -0.69 -5.57 20.05
C GLU A 280 -1.52 -6.65 20.77
N SER A 281 -2.67 -6.27 21.33
CA SER A 281 -3.61 -7.21 21.95
C SER A 281 -4.20 -8.19 20.94
N GLU A 282 -4.60 -7.74 19.74
CA GLU A 282 -5.08 -8.64 18.68
C GLU A 282 -3.98 -9.61 18.24
N VAL A 283 -2.73 -9.14 18.11
CA VAL A 283 -1.58 -10.01 17.82
C VAL A 283 -1.41 -11.07 18.91
N ALA A 284 -1.36 -10.66 20.17
CA ALA A 284 -1.13 -11.58 21.29
C ALA A 284 -2.29 -12.58 21.48
N LEU A 285 -3.53 -12.15 21.27
CA LEU A 285 -4.72 -12.96 21.55
C LEU A 285 -5.16 -13.83 20.37
N CYS A 286 -4.91 -13.39 19.15
CA CYS A 286 -5.35 -14.08 17.94
C CYS A 286 -4.18 -14.73 17.22
N ILE A 287 -3.15 -13.95 16.92
CA ILE A 287 -2.05 -14.40 16.06
C ILE A 287 -1.12 -15.37 16.79
N HIS A 288 -0.59 -14.97 17.95
CA HIS A 288 0.32 -15.82 18.75
C HIS A 288 -0.33 -17.10 19.26
N ARG A 289 -1.67 -17.15 19.28
CA ARG A 289 -2.45 -18.30 19.76
C ARG A 289 -2.98 -19.18 18.63
N ASP A 290 -2.62 -18.85 17.39
CA ASP A 290 -3.06 -19.54 16.18
C ASP A 290 -4.60 -19.62 16.06
N LEU A 291 -5.27 -18.50 16.33
CA LEU A 291 -6.73 -18.38 16.32
C LEU A 291 -7.22 -17.48 15.18
N VAL A 292 -8.41 -17.81 14.68
CA VAL A 292 -9.19 -16.95 13.79
C VAL A 292 -10.14 -16.11 14.64
N CYS A 293 -9.85 -14.82 14.74
CA CYS A 293 -10.66 -13.81 15.40
C CYS A 293 -11.44 -12.96 14.39
N GLY A 294 -12.41 -12.18 14.86
CA GLY A 294 -13.14 -11.23 14.00
C GLY A 294 -14.09 -11.87 12.97
N VAL A 295 -14.13 -13.20 12.84
CA VAL A 295 -15.26 -13.87 12.17
C VAL A 295 -16.51 -13.59 12.98
N THR A 296 -17.50 -12.96 12.35
CA THR A 296 -18.85 -12.73 12.87
C THR A 296 -19.41 -14.03 13.46
N SER A 297 -19.14 -14.27 14.74
CA SER A 297 -19.95 -15.16 15.54
C SER A 297 -21.30 -14.47 15.61
N GLY A 298 -22.32 -15.05 14.99
CA GLY A 298 -23.72 -14.65 15.15
C GLY A 298 -24.24 -14.75 16.60
N ARG A 299 -23.37 -14.67 17.63
CA ARG A 299 -23.76 -14.35 18.98
C ARG A 299 -24.16 -12.88 19.03
N LYS A 300 -25.47 -12.67 18.94
CA LYS A 300 -26.11 -11.56 19.64
C LYS A 300 -25.66 -11.62 21.10
N THR A 301 -24.86 -10.66 21.53
CA THR A 301 -24.74 -10.32 22.95
C THR A 301 -26.02 -9.58 23.31
N GLY A 302 -27.00 -10.34 23.80
CA GLY A 302 -28.28 -9.89 24.33
C GLY A 302 -28.96 -11.04 25.04
#